data_AF-A0A6N8FAN6-F1
#
_entry.id   AF-A0A6N8FAN6-F1
#
_cell.length_a   1.000
_cell.length_b   1.000
_cell.length_c   1.000
_cell.angle_alpha   90.00
_cell.angle_beta   90.00
_cell.angle_gamma   90.00
#
_symmetry.space_group_name_H-M   'P 1'
#
loop_
_entity.id
_entity.type
_entity.pdbx_description
1 polymer ?
#
loop_
_entity_poly.entity_id
_entity_poly.type
_entity_poly.pdbx_seq_one_letter_code
_entity_poly.pdbx_strand_id
1 'polypeptide(L)'
;MLVNSIEENGLNGNHFEGGGFRTDAVIPFSLYSGLNLRIEHYHGLVTHTYNGVWDYILHEWTWFYKLQSFYALAKHSVPQYFFNKKTLQLPKRMKVLESIIAKQSEEPHKSFSSLDLMSYMYSIRWYLHPQKTELRKKMDLYLSSFVSSGELKNQGGSFDFIITGKAIATLEQYQIETARAKSAKSANSWMLRLTAILAFFAAFQSGLIKSPAWIDLGKIWEWLTTYM
;
A
#
# COMPACT_ATOMS: atom_id res chain seq x y z
N MET A 1 10.58 21.64 35.96
CA MET A 1 9.67 21.79 37.12
C MET A 1 8.28 21.36 36.68
N LEU A 2 7.61 20.52 37.46
CA LEU A 2 6.21 20.15 37.26
C LEU A 2 5.36 21.19 37.98
N VAL A 3 4.65 22.03 37.23
CA VAL A 3 3.85 23.13 37.80
C VAL A 3 2.53 22.57 38.33
N ASN A 4 2.24 22.83 39.61
CA ASN A 4 1.03 22.37 40.29
C ASN A 4 -0.02 23.49 40.42
N SER A 5 0.42 24.74 40.61
CA SER A 5 -0.45 25.92 40.73
C SER A 5 0.22 27.19 40.23
N ILE A 6 -0.61 28.15 39.83
CA ILE A 6 -0.19 29.50 39.44
C ILE A 6 -0.69 30.45 40.52
N GLU A 7 0.22 31.13 41.21
CA GLU A 7 -0.07 32.09 42.29
C GLU A 7 0.30 33.52 41.85
N GLU A 8 -0.15 34.54 42.57
CA GLU A 8 0.07 35.96 42.19
C GLU A 8 1.55 36.34 42.01
N ASN A 9 2.47 35.64 42.69
CA ASN A 9 3.90 35.97 42.70
C ASN A 9 4.77 35.02 41.87
N GLY A 10 4.23 33.93 41.30
CA GLY A 10 5.00 33.00 40.48
C GLY A 10 4.33 31.65 40.22
N LEU A 11 5.05 30.76 39.53
CA LEU A 11 4.64 29.37 39.32
C LEU A 11 5.13 28.51 40.49
N ASN A 12 4.23 27.76 41.11
CA ASN A 12 4.52 26.85 42.21
C ASN A 12 4.43 25.39 41.71
N GLY A 13 5.34 24.54 42.18
CA GLY A 13 5.41 23.17 41.73
C GLY A 13 6.71 22.47 42.11
N ASN A 14 6.87 21.25 41.61
CA ASN A 14 7.93 20.38 42.03
C ASN A 14 9.12 20.47 41.07
N HIS A 15 10.30 20.80 41.60
CA HIS A 15 11.56 20.74 40.87
C HIS A 15 12.00 19.28 40.67
N PHE A 16 12.61 19.01 39.51
CA PHE A 16 13.09 17.68 39.16
C PHE A 16 14.50 17.50 39.68
N GLU A 17 14.68 16.60 40.65
CA GLU A 17 15.96 16.32 41.29
C GLU A 17 16.10 14.82 41.57
N GLY A 18 17.25 14.24 41.21
CA GLY A 18 17.54 12.83 41.51
C GLY A 18 16.60 11.80 40.86
N GLY A 19 16.03 12.09 39.68
CA GLY A 19 15.16 11.17 38.95
C GLY A 19 13.67 11.24 39.33
N GLY A 20 13.26 12.26 40.10
CA GLY A 20 11.85 12.50 40.42
C GLY A 20 11.55 13.97 40.72
N PHE A 21 10.27 14.30 40.76
CA PHE A 21 9.79 15.63 41.16
C PHE A 21 9.52 15.61 42.68
N ARG A 22 10.40 16.23 43.48
CA ARG A 22 10.37 16.08 44.96
C ARG A 22 10.45 17.39 45.74
N THR A 23 11.13 18.40 45.19
CA THR A 23 11.42 19.64 45.93
C THR A 23 10.43 20.71 45.51
N ASP A 24 9.68 21.27 46.46
CA ASP A 24 8.82 22.42 46.20
C ASP A 24 9.68 23.61 45.77
N ALA A 25 9.37 24.18 44.61
CA ALA A 25 10.07 25.32 44.04
C ALA A 25 9.04 26.36 43.59
N VAL A 26 9.41 27.63 43.71
CA VAL A 26 8.62 28.75 43.20
C VAL A 26 9.49 29.52 42.22
N ILE A 27 9.01 29.69 40.98
CA ILE A 27 9.65 30.54 39.98
C ILE A 27 8.94 31.88 39.95
N PRO A 28 9.54 32.96 40.50
CA PRO A 28 8.94 34.29 40.54
C PRO A 28 8.78 34.90 39.13
N PHE A 29 7.71 35.67 38.93
CA PHE A 29 7.46 36.35 37.63
C PHE A 29 8.54 37.35 37.21
N SER A 30 9.32 37.85 38.16
CA SER A 30 10.45 38.76 37.92
C SER A 30 11.60 38.11 37.15
N LEU A 31 11.77 36.79 37.20
CA LEU A 31 12.85 36.07 36.53
C LEU A 31 12.53 35.71 35.07
N TYR A 32 11.34 36.04 34.56
CA TYR A 32 10.88 35.65 33.23
C TYR A 32 11.52 36.43 32.08
N SER A 33 12.00 37.65 32.33
CA SER A 33 12.45 38.57 31.28
C SER A 33 13.70 38.12 30.50
N GLY A 34 14.34 37.01 30.91
CA GLY A 34 15.49 36.41 30.21
C GLY A 34 15.45 34.88 30.06
N LEU A 35 14.32 34.23 30.37
CA LEU A 35 14.19 32.77 30.32
C LEU A 35 13.38 32.32 29.09
N ASN A 36 13.94 31.40 28.29
CA ASN A 36 13.20 30.71 27.23
C ASN A 36 12.27 29.66 27.86
N LEU A 37 11.04 30.06 28.15
CA LEU A 37 10.03 29.18 28.73
C LEU A 37 9.44 28.24 27.67
N ARG A 38 9.61 26.93 27.87
CA ARG A 38 8.97 25.88 27.08
C ARG A 38 7.96 25.13 27.94
N ILE A 39 6.70 25.16 27.54
CA ILE A 39 5.60 24.48 28.26
C ILE A 39 5.23 23.24 27.45
N GLU A 40 5.29 22.06 28.08
CA GLU A 40 4.79 20.82 27.49
C GLU A 40 3.48 20.45 28.18
N HIS A 41 2.38 20.42 27.43
CA HIS A 41 1.07 20.01 27.93
C HIS A 41 0.64 18.70 27.27
N TYR A 42 0.30 17.72 28.10
CA TYR A 42 -0.10 16.38 27.65
C TYR A 42 -1.62 16.30 27.54
N HIS A 43 -2.15 16.42 26.31
CA HIS A 43 -3.57 16.23 26.01
C HIS A 43 -3.82 14.79 25.52
N GLY A 44 -4.01 13.86 26.46
CA GLY A 44 -4.28 12.45 26.16
C GLY A 44 -3.12 11.79 25.41
N LEU A 45 -3.30 11.52 24.11
CA LEU A 45 -2.30 10.87 23.25
C LEU A 45 -1.40 11.85 22.48
N VAL A 46 -1.60 13.16 22.62
CA VAL A 46 -0.84 14.19 21.89
C VAL A 46 -0.20 15.16 22.87
N THR A 47 1.12 15.28 22.76
CA THR A 47 1.90 16.29 23.50
C THR A 47 1.98 17.56 22.67
N HIS A 48 1.61 18.69 23.27
CA HIS A 48 1.77 20.00 22.66
C HIS A 48 2.88 20.76 23.37
N THR A 49 3.70 21.43 22.57
CA THR A 49 4.85 22.20 23.05
C THR A 49 4.63 23.67 22.71
N TYR A 50 4.60 24.53 23.72
CA TYR A 50 4.39 25.96 23.59
C TYR A 50 5.65 26.74 23.97
N ASN A 51 5.91 27.82 23.24
CA ASN A 51 7.05 28.70 23.49
C ASN A 51 6.55 29.97 24.19
N GLY A 52 6.50 29.93 25.53
CA GLY A 52 6.08 31.05 26.37
C GLY A 52 4.64 30.97 26.87
N VAL A 53 4.34 31.80 27.88
CA VAL A 53 3.04 31.84 28.57
C VAL A 53 1.93 32.40 27.67
N TRP A 54 2.22 33.42 26.87
CA TRP A 54 1.25 34.02 25.95
C TRP A 54 0.84 33.06 24.84
N ASP A 55 1.81 32.31 24.30
CA ASP A 55 1.57 31.28 23.30
C ASP A 55 0.65 30.18 23.85
N TYR A 56 0.91 29.73 25.09
CA TYR A 56 0.06 28.80 25.81
C TYR A 56 -1.37 29.33 26.04
N ILE A 57 -1.52 30.55 26.56
CA ILE A 57 -2.84 31.14 26.83
C ILE A 57 -3.65 31.29 25.54
N LEU A 58 -3.03 31.79 24.46
CA LEU A 58 -3.71 31.97 23.18
C LEU A 58 -4.16 30.63 22.59
N HIS A 59 -3.29 29.61 22.64
CA HIS A 59 -3.62 28.28 22.12
C HIS A 59 -4.72 27.58 22.95
N GLU A 60 -4.67 27.69 24.28
CA GLU A 60 -5.67 27.08 25.17
C GLU A 60 -7.02 27.79 25.08
N TRP A 61 -7.04 29.13 25.01
CA TRP A 61 -8.27 29.90 24.87
C TRP A 61 -8.93 29.67 23.50
N THR A 62 -8.16 29.72 22.41
CA THR A 62 -8.71 29.54 21.05
C THR A 62 -9.10 28.10 20.73
N TRP A 63 -8.87 27.14 21.63
CA TRP A 63 -9.04 25.70 21.40
C TRP A 63 -8.26 25.17 20.18
N PHE A 64 -7.26 25.91 19.69
CA PHE A 64 -6.50 25.55 18.51
C PHE A 64 -5.75 24.22 18.70
N TYR A 65 -5.31 23.93 19.92
CA TYR A 65 -4.71 22.64 20.28
C TYR A 65 -5.64 21.45 20.00
N LYS A 66 -6.96 21.60 20.17
CA LYS A 66 -7.93 20.53 19.88
C LYS A 66 -7.99 20.25 18.39
N LEU A 67 -7.91 21.28 17.55
CA LEU A 67 -7.88 21.14 16.10
C LEU A 67 -6.57 20.47 15.64
N GLN A 68 -5.43 20.86 16.22
CA GLN A 68 -4.13 20.25 15.96
C GLN A 68 -4.10 18.77 16.40
N SER A 69 -4.63 18.46 17.58
CA SER A 69 -4.81 17.08 18.06
C SER A 69 -5.74 16.28 17.15
N PHE A 70 -6.89 16.84 16.77
CA PHE A 70 -7.83 16.18 15.88
C PHE A 70 -7.19 15.91 14.52
N TYR A 71 -6.48 16.88 13.95
CA TYR A 71 -5.74 16.70 12.71
C TYR A 71 -4.67 15.61 12.82
N ALA A 72 -3.88 15.62 13.89
CA ALA A 72 -2.85 14.62 14.14
C ALA A 72 -3.45 13.20 14.26
N LEU A 73 -4.55 13.05 15.01
CA LEU A 73 -5.26 11.78 15.17
C LEU A 73 -5.96 11.35 13.87
N ALA A 74 -6.60 12.27 13.16
CA ALA A 74 -7.29 12.03 11.90
C ALA A 74 -6.32 11.61 10.80
N LYS A 75 -5.11 12.19 10.75
CA LYS A 75 -4.06 11.84 9.79
C LYS A 75 -3.73 10.34 9.80
N HIS A 76 -3.80 9.70 10.96
CA HIS A 76 -3.57 8.25 11.10
C HIS A 76 -4.86 7.43 11.02
N SER A 77 -5.92 7.92 11.66
CA SER A 77 -7.18 7.17 11.80
C SER A 77 -8.00 7.11 10.51
N VAL A 78 -8.03 8.20 9.73
CA VAL A 78 -8.84 8.30 8.50
C VAL A 78 -8.33 7.34 7.42
N PRO A 79 -7.02 7.32 7.06
CA PRO A 79 -6.52 6.34 6.10
C PRO A 79 -6.71 4.89 6.56
N GLN A 80 -6.57 4.62 7.87
CA GLN A 80 -6.79 3.28 8.42
C GLN A 80 -8.25 2.85 8.27
N TYR A 81 -9.20 3.74 8.52
CA TYR A 81 -10.63 3.48 8.33
C TYR A 81 -10.96 3.14 6.88
N PHE A 82 -10.47 3.94 5.93
CA PHE A 82 -10.66 3.65 4.51
C PHE A 82 -9.97 2.36 4.07
N PHE A 83 -8.79 2.06 4.62
CA PHE A 83 -8.08 0.82 4.36
C PHE A 83 -8.87 -0.40 4.88
N ASN A 84 -9.43 -0.32 6.09
CA ASN A 84 -10.22 -1.38 6.70
C ASN A 84 -11.54 -1.69 5.97
N LYS A 85 -12.09 -0.73 5.22
CA LYS A 85 -13.26 -0.96 4.37
C LYS A 85 -12.94 -1.68 3.06
N LYS A 86 -11.69 -1.65 2.61
CA LYS A 86 -11.29 -2.32 1.37
C LYS A 86 -11.12 -3.81 1.65
N THR A 87 -11.74 -4.66 0.83
CA THR A 87 -11.50 -6.11 0.91
C THR A 87 -10.07 -6.41 0.47
N LEU A 88 -9.23 -6.85 1.41
CA LEU A 88 -7.87 -7.28 1.10
C LEU A 88 -7.89 -8.70 0.56
N GLN A 89 -7.78 -8.83 -0.76
CA GLN A 89 -7.59 -10.12 -1.40
C GLN A 89 -6.10 -10.35 -1.64
N LEU A 90 -5.62 -11.53 -1.24
CA LEU A 90 -4.26 -11.97 -1.55
C LEU A 90 -4.14 -12.10 -3.07
N PRO A 91 -3.11 -11.51 -3.71
CA PRO A 91 -2.95 -11.66 -5.14
C PRO A 91 -2.66 -13.11 -5.50
N LYS A 92 -2.71 -13.43 -6.80
CA LYS A 92 -2.45 -14.77 -7.31
C LYS A 92 -1.05 -15.24 -6.88
N ARG A 93 -0.89 -16.56 -6.65
CA ARG A 93 0.37 -17.20 -6.23
C ARG A 93 1.59 -16.60 -6.95
N MET A 94 1.58 -16.54 -8.28
CA MET A 94 2.75 -16.04 -9.02
C MET A 94 3.06 -14.54 -8.81
N LYS A 95 2.03 -13.72 -8.54
CA LYS A 95 2.24 -12.31 -8.17
C LYS A 95 2.86 -12.18 -6.77
N VAL A 96 2.59 -13.13 -5.88
CA VAL A 96 3.28 -13.21 -4.58
C VAL A 96 4.73 -13.65 -4.77
N LEU A 97 5.02 -14.58 -5.68
CA LEU A 97 6.41 -14.96 -5.98
C LEU A 97 7.21 -13.78 -6.55
N GLU A 98 6.59 -13.00 -7.46
CA GLU A 98 7.17 -11.77 -8.01
C GLU A 98 7.49 -10.75 -6.91
N SER A 99 6.59 -10.52 -5.95
CA SER A 99 6.84 -9.59 -4.85
C SER A 99 7.91 -10.08 -3.87
N ILE A 100 7.99 -11.40 -3.64
CA ILE A 100 9.06 -12.01 -2.84
C ILE A 100 10.42 -11.79 -3.51
N ILE A 101 10.53 -12.05 -4.81
CA ILE A 101 11.77 -11.87 -5.56
C ILE A 101 12.16 -10.39 -5.56
N ALA A 102 11.22 -9.47 -5.81
CA ALA A 102 11.49 -8.03 -5.78
C ALA A 102 12.05 -7.57 -4.43
N LYS A 103 11.41 -8.00 -3.33
CA LYS A 103 11.86 -7.68 -1.97
C LYS A 103 13.25 -8.26 -1.67
N GLN A 104 13.50 -9.51 -2.06
CA GLN A 104 14.78 -10.15 -1.81
C GLN A 104 15.91 -9.55 -2.66
N SER A 105 15.62 -9.01 -3.85
CA SER A 105 16.61 -8.30 -4.66
C SER A 105 17.14 -7.04 -3.96
N GLU A 106 16.34 -6.39 -3.09
CA GLU A 106 16.80 -5.27 -2.27
C GLU A 106 17.72 -5.73 -1.12
N GLU A 107 17.39 -6.87 -0.49
CA GLU A 107 18.14 -7.44 0.64
C GLU A 107 18.47 -8.94 0.44
N PRO A 108 19.45 -9.31 -0.41
CA PRO A 108 19.64 -10.69 -0.90
C PRO A 108 19.86 -11.78 0.16
N HIS A 109 20.48 -11.43 1.27
CA HIS A 109 20.86 -12.40 2.32
C HIS A 109 19.91 -12.42 3.52
N LYS A 110 18.93 -11.52 3.55
CA LYS A 110 18.03 -11.38 4.69
C LYS A 110 16.89 -12.37 4.58
N SER A 111 16.64 -13.15 5.64
CA SER A 111 15.42 -13.95 5.71
C SER A 111 14.19 -13.04 5.84
N PHE A 112 13.04 -13.53 5.38
CA PHE A 112 11.78 -12.83 5.56
C PHE A 112 10.71 -13.76 6.13
N SER A 113 9.82 -13.19 6.93
CA SER A 113 8.63 -13.86 7.43
C SER A 113 7.39 -13.49 6.63
N SER A 114 6.28 -14.20 6.88
CA SER A 114 4.98 -13.83 6.33
C SER A 114 4.55 -12.43 6.76
N LEU A 115 4.90 -12.00 7.96
CA LEU A 115 4.62 -10.66 8.46
C LEU A 115 5.36 -9.58 7.67
N ASP A 116 6.62 -9.84 7.34
CA ASP A 116 7.45 -8.88 6.60
C ASP A 116 6.99 -8.79 5.15
N LEU A 117 6.54 -9.89 4.57
CA LEU A 117 5.99 -9.91 3.21
C LEU A 117 4.63 -9.20 3.15
N MET A 118 3.76 -9.47 4.13
CA MET A 118 2.48 -8.78 4.27
C MET A 118 2.66 -7.27 4.43
N SER A 119 3.65 -6.85 5.22
CA SER A 119 3.97 -5.43 5.44
C SER A 119 4.54 -4.78 4.19
N TYR A 120 5.36 -5.51 3.42
CA TYR A 120 5.87 -5.04 2.12
C TYR A 120 4.73 -4.83 1.12
N MET A 121 3.77 -5.76 1.04
CA MET A 121 2.69 -5.72 0.05
C MET A 121 1.55 -4.75 0.40
N TYR A 122 1.21 -4.60 1.68
CA TYR A 122 0.02 -3.87 2.12
C TYR A 122 0.30 -2.71 3.08
N SER A 123 1.57 -2.42 3.39
CA SER A 123 2.01 -1.49 4.45
C SER A 123 1.60 -1.95 5.85
N ILE A 124 2.25 -1.41 6.90
CA ILE A 124 1.97 -1.71 8.32
C ILE A 124 0.48 -1.62 8.71
N ARG A 125 -0.34 -0.91 7.92
CA ARG A 125 -1.80 -0.78 8.10
C ARG A 125 -2.54 -2.11 8.14
N TRP A 126 -2.01 -3.17 7.52
CA TRP A 126 -2.64 -4.49 7.50
C TRP A 126 -2.77 -5.12 8.90
N TYR A 127 -1.90 -4.75 9.86
CA TYR A 127 -1.94 -5.25 11.24
C TYR A 127 -3.22 -4.91 12.00
N LEU A 128 -3.89 -3.81 11.63
CA LEU A 128 -5.15 -3.37 12.24
C LEU A 128 -6.36 -3.71 11.37
N HIS A 129 -6.16 -4.47 10.28
CA HIS A 129 -7.24 -4.86 9.40
C HIS A 129 -8.11 -5.95 10.03
N PRO A 130 -9.45 -5.92 9.90
CA PRO A 130 -10.34 -6.94 10.48
C PRO A 130 -10.03 -8.36 9.97
N GLN A 131 -9.64 -8.50 8.70
CA GLN A 131 -9.33 -9.79 8.07
C GLN A 131 -7.85 -10.22 8.21
N LYS A 132 -7.06 -9.54 9.06
CA LYS A 132 -5.61 -9.78 9.16
C LYS A 132 -5.22 -11.24 9.40
N THR A 133 -5.97 -11.95 10.23
CA THR A 133 -5.67 -13.33 10.62
C THR A 133 -5.92 -14.29 9.47
N GLU A 134 -7.03 -14.14 8.75
CA GLU A 134 -7.34 -14.95 7.58
C GLU A 134 -6.32 -14.72 6.46
N LEU A 135 -6.00 -13.45 6.20
CA LEU A 135 -5.06 -13.07 5.16
C LEU A 135 -3.64 -13.59 5.44
N ARG A 136 -3.19 -13.49 6.71
CA ARG A 136 -1.92 -14.08 7.16
C ARG A 136 -1.88 -15.59 6.95
N LYS A 137 -2.93 -16.31 7.37
CA LYS A 137 -3.01 -17.77 7.17
C LYS A 137 -2.93 -18.15 5.69
N LYS A 138 -3.61 -17.41 4.81
CA LYS A 138 -3.51 -17.63 3.36
C LYS A 138 -2.09 -17.38 2.83
N MET A 139 -1.42 -16.36 3.33
CA MET A 139 -0.01 -16.10 3.01
C MET A 139 0.90 -17.25 3.47
N ASP A 140 0.72 -17.74 4.70
CA ASP A 140 1.48 -18.86 5.23
C ASP A 140 1.31 -20.13 4.38
N LEU A 141 0.09 -20.38 3.87
CA LEU A 141 -0.17 -21.48 2.93
C LEU A 141 0.57 -21.30 1.60
N TYR A 142 0.65 -20.07 1.07
CA TYR A 142 1.41 -19.80 -0.15
C TYR A 142 2.90 -20.00 0.06
N LEU A 143 3.46 -19.50 1.16
CA LEU A 143 4.86 -19.71 1.50
C LEU A 143 5.18 -21.20 1.66
N SER A 144 4.29 -21.94 2.34
CA SER A 144 4.41 -23.40 2.46
C SER A 144 4.36 -24.10 1.10
N SER A 145 3.49 -23.65 0.19
CA SER A 145 3.43 -24.15 -1.19
C SER A 145 4.73 -23.88 -1.96
N PHE A 146 5.35 -22.72 -1.78
CA PHE A 146 6.61 -22.38 -2.41
C PHE A 146 7.80 -23.16 -1.85
N VAL A 147 7.79 -23.45 -0.55
CA VAL A 147 8.77 -24.36 0.05
C VAL A 147 8.59 -25.77 -0.51
N SER A 148 7.35 -26.26 -0.60
CA SER A 148 7.06 -27.58 -1.17
C SER A 148 7.45 -27.72 -2.64
N SER A 149 7.32 -26.66 -3.44
CA SER A 149 7.78 -26.66 -4.83
C SER A 149 9.29 -26.40 -4.96
N GLY A 150 9.98 -26.05 -3.87
CA GLY A 150 11.41 -25.78 -3.84
C GLY A 150 11.80 -24.40 -4.37
N GLU A 151 10.84 -23.48 -4.51
CA GLU A 151 11.09 -22.08 -4.87
C GLU A 151 11.66 -21.31 -3.67
N LEU A 152 11.20 -21.64 -2.46
CA LEU A 152 11.73 -21.11 -1.20
C LEU A 152 12.40 -22.20 -0.36
N LYS A 153 13.32 -21.77 0.52
CA LYS A 153 13.93 -22.61 1.55
C LYS A 153 13.67 -22.03 2.92
N ASN A 154 13.45 -22.89 3.91
CA ASN A 154 13.32 -22.49 5.30
C ASN A 154 14.70 -22.39 5.97
N GLN A 155 14.99 -21.28 6.64
CA GLN A 155 16.29 -20.99 7.25
C GLN A 155 16.21 -21.17 8.78
N GLY A 156 16.13 -22.43 9.22
CA GLY A 156 16.26 -22.83 10.63
C GLY A 156 15.06 -22.53 11.55
N GLY A 157 14.34 -21.42 11.35
CA GLY A 157 13.09 -21.09 12.05
C GLY A 157 11.84 -21.60 11.33
N SER A 158 10.69 -21.75 12.01
CA SER A 158 9.44 -22.16 11.32
C SER A 158 8.85 -21.09 10.40
N PHE A 159 9.38 -19.86 10.43
CA PHE A 159 8.81 -18.69 9.76
C PHE A 159 9.83 -17.83 9.01
N ASP A 160 11.05 -18.34 8.79
CA ASP A 160 12.13 -17.58 8.15
C ASP A 160 12.45 -18.18 6.78
N PHE A 161 12.03 -17.48 5.73
CA PHE A 161 12.17 -17.95 4.36
C PHE A 161 13.25 -17.20 3.61
N ILE A 162 13.91 -17.89 2.67
CA ILE A 162 14.83 -17.31 1.69
C ILE A 162 14.52 -17.88 0.30
N ILE A 163 14.73 -17.06 -0.73
CA ILE A 163 14.52 -17.50 -2.12
C ILE A 163 15.61 -18.50 -2.54
N THR A 164 15.29 -19.33 -3.51
CA THR A 164 16.25 -20.18 -4.21
C THR A 164 16.32 -19.80 -5.69
N GLY A 165 17.35 -20.28 -6.41
CA GLY A 165 17.43 -20.08 -7.86
C GLY A 165 16.22 -20.62 -8.64
N LYS A 166 15.52 -21.63 -8.09
CA LYS A 166 14.30 -22.19 -8.70
C LYS A 166 13.15 -21.18 -8.73
N ALA A 167 13.08 -20.25 -7.78
CA ALA A 167 12.07 -19.18 -7.78
C ALA A 167 12.18 -18.31 -9.03
N ILE A 168 13.42 -17.93 -9.40
CA ILE A 168 13.69 -17.08 -10.55
C ILE A 168 13.30 -17.82 -11.84
N ALA A 169 13.78 -19.06 -12.01
CA ALA A 169 13.44 -19.88 -13.17
C ALA A 169 11.92 -20.12 -13.31
N THR A 170 11.22 -20.30 -12.19
CA THR A 170 9.76 -20.49 -12.17
C THR A 170 9.03 -19.21 -12.61
N LEU A 171 9.49 -18.05 -12.16
CA LEU A 171 8.91 -16.76 -12.57
C LEU A 171 9.15 -16.49 -14.06
N GLU A 172 10.36 -16.74 -14.56
CA GLU A 172 10.70 -16.59 -15.98
C GLU A 172 9.84 -17.50 -16.87
N GLN A 173 9.73 -18.78 -16.51
CA GLN A 173 8.90 -19.74 -17.24
C GLN A 173 7.44 -19.29 -17.30
N TYR A 174 6.89 -18.79 -16.19
CA TYR A 174 5.55 -18.26 -16.16
C TYR A 174 5.39 -17.00 -17.04
N GLN A 175 6.37 -16.10 -17.06
CA GLN A 175 6.34 -14.93 -17.93
C GLN A 175 6.35 -15.33 -19.42
N ILE A 176 7.15 -16.33 -19.79
CA ILE A 176 7.19 -16.87 -21.14
C ILE A 176 5.84 -17.50 -21.51
N GLU A 177 5.27 -18.33 -20.64
CA GLU A 177 3.99 -18.98 -20.87
C GLU A 177 2.83 -17.98 -21.00
N THR A 178 2.80 -16.96 -20.15
CA THR A 178 1.78 -15.90 -20.21
C THR A 178 1.92 -15.06 -21.49
N ALA A 179 3.16 -14.76 -21.92
CA ALA A 179 3.41 -14.09 -23.19
C ALA A 179 2.94 -14.94 -24.38
N ARG A 180 3.27 -16.24 -24.39
CA ARG A 180 2.80 -17.19 -25.42
C ARG A 180 1.28 -17.30 -25.45
N ALA A 181 0.64 -17.43 -24.30
CA ALA A 181 -0.82 -17.51 -24.20
C ALA A 181 -1.50 -16.23 -24.72
N LYS A 182 -0.92 -15.06 -24.42
CA LYS A 182 -1.42 -13.77 -24.94
C LYS A 182 -1.28 -13.68 -26.45
N SER A 183 -0.12 -14.07 -27.01
CA SER A 183 0.11 -14.11 -28.45
C SER A 183 -0.83 -15.09 -29.16
N ALA A 184 -1.01 -16.29 -28.60
CA ALA A 184 -1.94 -17.29 -29.13
C ALA A 184 -3.39 -16.78 -29.11
N LYS A 185 -3.83 -16.12 -28.04
CA LYS A 185 -5.17 -15.51 -27.96
C LYS A 185 -5.36 -14.43 -29.02
N SER A 186 -4.34 -13.58 -29.23
CA SER A 186 -4.38 -12.55 -30.26
C SER A 186 -4.48 -13.16 -31.67
N ALA A 187 -3.64 -14.15 -31.96
CA ALA A 187 -3.67 -14.88 -33.24
C ALA A 187 -5.02 -15.57 -33.48
N ASN A 188 -5.55 -16.26 -32.47
CA ASN A 188 -6.85 -16.93 -32.55
C ASN A 188 -7.99 -15.93 -32.76
N SER A 189 -7.94 -14.76 -32.10
CA SER A 189 -8.93 -13.70 -32.32
C SER A 189 -8.86 -13.14 -33.75
N TRP A 190 -7.67 -13.01 -34.32
CA TRP A 190 -7.51 -12.59 -35.71
C TRP A 190 -8.00 -13.64 -36.70
N MET A 191 -7.69 -14.91 -36.44
CA MET A 191 -8.19 -16.03 -37.23
C MET A 191 -9.71 -16.07 -37.24
N LEU A 192 -10.38 -15.95 -36.08
CA LEU A 192 -11.84 -15.91 -36.00
C LEU A 192 -12.44 -14.76 -36.81
N ARG A 193 -11.83 -13.58 -36.77
CA ARG A 193 -12.27 -12.41 -37.57
C ARG A 193 -12.11 -12.66 -39.06
N LEU A 194 -10.97 -13.21 -39.48
CA LEU A 194 -10.71 -13.56 -40.87
C LEU A 194 -11.68 -14.64 -41.38
N THR A 195 -11.91 -15.68 -40.59
CA THR A 195 -12.88 -16.74 -40.92
C THR A 195 -14.29 -16.19 -41.04
N ALA A 196 -14.71 -15.26 -40.16
CA ALA A 196 -16.02 -14.62 -40.26
C ALA A 196 -16.16 -13.78 -41.54
N ILE A 197 -15.11 -13.03 -41.92
CA ILE A 197 -15.08 -12.27 -43.17
C ILE A 197 -15.15 -13.21 -44.39
N LEU A 198 -14.34 -14.27 -44.40
CA LEU A 198 -14.34 -15.26 -45.49
C LEU A 198 -15.68 -15.99 -45.60
N ALA A 199 -16.28 -16.38 -44.48
CA ALA A 199 -17.60 -17.00 -44.46
C ALA A 199 -18.67 -16.06 -45.02
N PHE A 200 -18.60 -14.76 -44.72
CA PHE A 200 -19.49 -13.75 -45.29
C PHE A 200 -19.31 -13.61 -46.80
N PHE A 201 -18.08 -13.51 -47.30
CA PHE A 201 -17.81 -13.46 -48.75
C PHE A 201 -18.23 -14.74 -49.47
N ALA A 202 -17.99 -15.92 -48.88
CA ALA A 202 -18.44 -17.19 -49.44
C ALA A 202 -19.97 -17.30 -49.48
N ALA A 203 -20.68 -16.81 -48.46
CA ALA A 203 -22.15 -16.76 -48.44
C ALA A 203 -22.71 -15.79 -49.50
N PHE A 204 -22.00 -14.70 -49.78
CA PHE A 204 -22.34 -13.76 -50.85
C PHE A 204 -22.09 -14.38 -52.24
N GLN A 205 -20.92 -14.99 -52.46
CA GLN A 205 -20.54 -15.61 -53.74
C GLN A 205 -21.38 -16.84 -54.09
N SER A 206 -21.77 -17.65 -53.10
CA SER A 206 -22.58 -18.86 -53.30
C SER A 206 -24.06 -18.58 -53.62
N GLY A 207 -24.48 -17.31 -53.62
CA GLY A 207 -25.88 -16.93 -53.90
C GLY A 207 -26.87 -17.25 -52.78
N LEU A 208 -26.38 -17.69 -51.60
CA LEU A 208 -27.18 -17.88 -50.38
C LEU A 208 -27.78 -16.54 -49.90
N ILE A 209 -27.06 -15.44 -50.10
CA ILE A 209 -27.54 -14.07 -49.92
C ILE A 209 -27.76 -13.49 -51.33
N LYS A 210 -29.00 -13.52 -51.82
CA LYS A 210 -29.36 -12.81 -53.07
C LYS A 210 -29.28 -11.30 -52.82
N SER A 211 -28.15 -10.68 -53.16
CA SER A 211 -28.12 -9.22 -53.29
C SER A 211 -28.93 -8.83 -54.54
N PRO A 212 -29.93 -7.93 -54.44
CA PRO A 212 -30.50 -7.33 -55.63
C PRO A 212 -29.38 -6.53 -56.31
N ALA A 213 -28.99 -6.97 -57.51
CA ALA A 213 -28.14 -6.42 -58.59
C ALA A 213 -27.53 -4.99 -58.52
N TRP A 214 -27.22 -4.42 -57.36
CA TRP A 214 -26.79 -3.03 -57.19
C TRP A 214 -25.33 -2.89 -56.76
N ILE A 215 -24.66 -3.97 -56.34
CA ILE A 215 -23.23 -3.94 -55.98
C ILE A 215 -22.51 -4.99 -56.84
N ASP A 216 -22.08 -4.55 -58.01
CA ASP A 216 -21.28 -5.36 -58.92
C ASP A 216 -19.81 -5.25 -58.53
N LEU A 217 -19.27 -6.30 -57.92
CA LEU A 217 -17.88 -6.36 -57.44
C LEU A 217 -16.86 -6.20 -58.58
N GLY A 218 -17.27 -6.44 -59.84
CA GLY A 218 -16.44 -6.16 -61.02
C GLY A 218 -16.07 -4.68 -61.17
N LYS A 219 -17.03 -3.77 -60.89
CA LYS A 219 -16.78 -2.31 -60.96
C LYS A 219 -15.85 -1.80 -59.86
N ILE A 220 -15.88 -2.44 -58.69
CA ILE A 220 -15.02 -2.07 -57.56
C ILE A 220 -13.57 -2.50 -57.83
N TRP A 221 -13.37 -3.63 -58.51
CA TRP A 221 -12.05 -4.09 -58.93
C TRP A 221 -11.46 -3.19 -60.02
N GLU A 222 -12.25 -2.80 -61.04
CA GLU A 222 -11.83 -1.83 -62.06
C GLU A 222 -11.43 -0.47 -61.44
N TRP A 223 -12.21 0.01 -60.46
CA TRP A 223 -11.93 1.26 -59.76
C TRP A 223 -10.62 1.21 -58.95
N LEU A 224 -10.34 0.09 -58.26
CA LEU A 224 -9.09 -0.10 -57.51
C LEU A 224 -7.88 -0.21 -58.43
N THR A 225 -8.00 -0.85 -59.60
CA THR A 225 -6.90 -0.96 -60.57
C THR A 225 -6.61 0.34 -61.33
N THR A 226 -7.53 1.30 -61.34
CA THR A 226 -7.35 2.61 -61.99
C THR A 226 -6.60 3.62 -61.10
N TYR A 227 -6.49 3.35 -59.80
CA TYR A 227 -5.85 4.22 -58.81
C TYR A 227 -4.51 3.68 -58.27
N MET A 228 -4.02 2.56 -58.83
CA MET A 228 -2.65 2.06 -58.68
C MET A 228 -1.80 2.48 -59.88
#